data_AF-A0A7S2CNS9-F1
#
_entry.id   AF-A0A7S2CNS9-F1
#
_cell.length_a   1.000
_cell.length_b   1.000
_cell.length_c   1.000
_cell.angle_alpha   90.00
_cell.angle_beta   90.00
_cell.angle_gamma   90.00
#
_symmetry.space_group_name_H-M   'P 1'
#
loop_
_entity.id
_entity.type
_entity.pdbx_description
1 polymer ?
#
loop_
_entity_poly.entity_id
_entity_poly.type
_entity_poly.pdbx_seq_one_letter_code
_entity_poly.pdbx_strand_id
1 'polypeptide(L)'
;IFPNAPIIHCTRDARDTVLSNYFTRYLEGLPWSYDLGDAADYYASYRSLMRHWATVLGPGTKSGRAVRMMEVRYEDLVCMPTDMADRLAEFVGLQPHEAMHRHHESAR
;
A
#
# COMPACT_ATOMS: atom_id res chain seq x y z
N ILE A 1 -3.36 -14.40 -14.83
CA ILE A 1 -2.07 -13.77 -14.43
C ILE A 1 -1.93 -13.92 -12.90
N PHE A 2 -0.75 -14.35 -12.43
CA PHE A 2 -0.29 -14.75 -11.07
C PHE A 2 -1.32 -14.93 -9.93
N PRO A 3 -1.91 -16.13 -9.77
CA PRO A 3 -2.93 -16.41 -8.74
C PRO A 3 -2.41 -16.40 -7.29
N ASN A 4 -1.11 -16.62 -7.11
CA ASN A 4 -0.48 -16.84 -5.80
C ASN A 4 0.54 -15.74 -5.45
N ALA A 5 0.56 -14.63 -6.20
CA ALA A 5 1.49 -13.55 -5.93
C ALA A 5 1.19 -12.93 -4.54
N PRO A 6 2.20 -12.69 -3.69
CA PRO A 6 2.03 -11.88 -2.49
C PRO A 6 1.67 -10.45 -2.87
N ILE A 7 0.72 -9.85 -2.17
CA ILE A 7 0.32 -8.46 -2.33
C ILE A 7 0.82 -7.67 -1.13
N ILE A 8 1.57 -6.61 -1.37
CA ILE A 8 1.92 -5.62 -0.35
C ILE A 8 0.97 -4.44 -0.52
N HIS A 9 0.15 -4.21 0.49
CA HIS A 9 -0.79 -3.08 0.53
C HIS A 9 -0.24 -2.01 1.47
N CYS A 10 0.43 -1.01 0.89
CA CYS A 10 0.95 0.12 1.65
C CYS A 10 -0.14 1.17 1.85
N THR A 11 -0.32 1.60 3.09
CA THR A 11 -1.28 2.61 3.51
C THR A 11 -0.56 3.73 4.24
N ARG A 12 -1.08 4.95 4.14
CA ARG A 12 -0.58 6.13 4.83
C ARG A 12 -1.73 6.77 5.60
N ASP A 13 -1.44 7.59 6.60
CA ASP A 13 -2.44 8.43 7.27
C ASP A 13 -3.36 9.10 6.24
N ALA A 14 -4.66 9.06 6.51
CA ALA A 14 -5.68 9.54 5.60
C ALA A 14 -5.51 11.04 5.30
N ARG A 15 -5.18 11.84 6.31
CA ARG A 15 -5.02 13.29 6.19
C ARG A 15 -3.81 13.62 5.34
N ASP A 16 -2.70 12.94 5.61
CA ASP A 16 -1.47 13.06 4.81
C ASP A 16 -1.73 12.70 3.34
N THR A 17 -2.49 11.63 3.09
CA THR A 17 -2.82 11.18 1.74
C THR A 17 -3.69 12.22 1.04
N VAL A 18 -4.77 12.68 1.68
CA VAL A 18 -5.68 13.68 1.11
C VAL A 18 -4.95 14.99 0.82
N LEU A 19 -4.17 15.50 1.77
CA LEU A 19 -3.41 16.75 1.60
C LEU A 19 -2.34 16.62 0.51
N SER A 20 -1.63 15.49 0.45
CA SER A 20 -0.63 15.24 -0.60
C SER A 20 -1.26 15.29 -2.00
N ASN A 21 -2.41 14.63 -2.19
CA ASN A 21 -3.12 14.64 -3.47
C ASN A 21 -3.62 16.05 -3.81
N TYR A 22 -4.16 16.77 -2.82
CA TYR A 22 -4.64 18.14 -2.98
C TYR A 22 -3.54 19.13 -3.41
N PHE A 23 -2.36 19.05 -2.78
CA PHE A 23 -1.26 19.95 -3.11
C PHE A 23 -0.49 19.57 -4.38
N THR A 24 -0.56 18.30 -4.82
CA THR A 24 0.20 17.83 -5.99
C THR A 24 -0.31 18.44 -7.29
N ARG A 25 -1.60 18.80 -7.39
CA ARG A 25 -2.22 19.43 -8.59
C ARG A 25 -1.88 18.71 -9.90
N TYR A 26 -2.39 17.49 -10.04
CA TYR A 26 -2.15 16.62 -11.19
C TYR A 26 -2.65 17.22 -12.50
N LEU A 27 -1.75 17.44 -13.48
CA LEU A 27 -2.08 18.04 -14.79
C LEU A 27 -3.33 17.41 -15.45
N GLU A 28 -3.52 16.09 -15.33
CA GLU A 28 -4.71 15.39 -15.82
C GLU A 28 -5.07 14.18 -14.92
N GLY A 29 -6.33 13.75 -15.00
CA GLY A 29 -6.75 12.40 -14.58
C GLY A 29 -7.32 12.22 -13.18
N LEU A 30 -7.28 13.22 -12.29
CA LEU A 30 -7.74 13.09 -10.89
C LEU A 30 -8.58 14.30 -10.40
N PRO A 31 -9.79 14.54 -10.96
CA PRO A 31 -10.60 15.71 -10.61
C PRO A 31 -10.97 15.78 -9.12
N TRP A 32 -11.17 14.63 -8.47
CA TRP A 32 -11.46 14.52 -7.04
C TRP A 32 -10.33 15.07 -6.15
N SER A 33 -9.10 15.20 -6.66
CA SER A 33 -7.98 15.70 -5.86
C SER A 33 -8.01 17.21 -5.63
N TYR A 34 -8.82 17.96 -6.38
CA TYR A 34 -8.83 19.43 -6.35
C TYR A 34 -9.75 20.05 -5.30
N ASP A 35 -10.55 19.24 -4.63
CA ASP A 35 -11.39 19.61 -3.49
C ASP A 35 -11.10 18.66 -2.32
N LEU A 36 -11.02 19.20 -1.10
CA LEU A 36 -10.67 18.39 0.07
C LEU A 36 -11.80 17.44 0.48
N GLY A 37 -13.07 17.83 0.25
CA GLY A 37 -14.22 16.98 0.49
C GLY A 37 -14.24 15.81 -0.48
N ASP A 38 -14.10 16.08 -1.78
CA ASP A 38 -14.04 15.03 -2.81
C ASP A 38 -12.87 14.06 -2.58
N ALA A 39 -11.70 14.57 -2.20
CA ALA A 39 -10.55 13.75 -1.89
C ALA A 39 -10.76 12.86 -0.65
N ALA A 40 -11.44 13.38 0.38
CA ALA A 40 -11.80 12.60 1.56
C ALA A 40 -12.81 11.50 1.23
N ASP A 41 -13.83 11.80 0.42
CA ASP A 41 -14.84 10.84 -0.02
C ASP A 41 -14.24 9.74 -0.89
N TYR A 42 -13.28 10.11 -1.75
CA TYR A 42 -12.53 9.15 -2.55
C TYR A 42 -11.69 8.21 -1.67
N TYR A 43 -10.99 8.75 -0.67
CA TYR A 43 -10.23 7.95 0.28
C TYR A 43 -11.14 7.02 1.11
N ALA A 44 -12.30 7.49 1.57
CA ALA A 44 -13.28 6.68 2.29
C ALA A 44 -13.80 5.53 1.42
N SER A 45 -14.08 5.79 0.14
CA SER A 45 -14.49 4.79 -0.83
C SER A 45 -13.41 3.72 -1.04
N TYR A 46 -12.15 4.14 -1.17
CA TYR A 46 -10.99 3.23 -1.21
C TYR A 46 -10.91 2.35 0.04
N ARG A 47 -11.07 2.91 1.25
CA ARG A 47 -11.05 2.13 2.51
C ARG A 47 -12.18 1.11 2.57
N SER A 48 -13.37 1.46 2.08
CA SER A 48 -14.50 0.54 1.97
C SER A 48 -14.18 -0.62 1.02
N LEU A 49 -13.61 -0.32 -0.15
CA LEU A 49 -13.20 -1.32 -1.14
C LEU A 49 -12.15 -2.28 -0.58
N MET A 50 -11.13 -1.79 0.12
CA MET A 50 -10.10 -2.65 0.71
C MET A 50 -10.67 -3.56 1.81
N ARG A 51 -11.62 -3.07 2.61
CA ARG A 51 -12.33 -3.89 3.61
C ARG A 51 -13.15 -4.99 2.95
N HIS A 52 -13.81 -4.68 1.83
CA HIS A 52 -14.50 -5.69 1.04
C HIS A 52 -13.52 -6.79 0.58
N TRP A 53 -12.37 -6.42 0.01
CA TRP A 53 -11.37 -7.38 -0.44
C TRP A 53 -10.83 -8.25 0.69
N ALA A 54 -10.52 -7.67 1.85
CA ALA A 54 -10.12 -8.44 3.03
C ALA A 54 -11.20 -9.46 3.44
N THR A 55 -12.48 -9.11 3.28
CA THR A 55 -13.61 -9.99 3.63
C THR A 55 -13.80 -11.14 2.64
N VAL A 56 -13.57 -10.93 1.34
CA VAL A 56 -13.84 -11.94 0.29
C VAL A 56 -12.62 -12.76 -0.12
N LEU A 57 -11.41 -12.23 0.07
CA LEU A 57 -10.15 -12.83 -0.34
C LEU A 57 -9.17 -13.03 0.83
N GLY A 58 -9.55 -12.66 2.05
CA GLY A 58 -8.74 -12.88 3.23
C GLY A 58 -8.53 -14.37 3.57
N PRO A 59 -7.61 -14.67 4.51
CA PRO A 59 -7.41 -16.02 5.01
C PRO A 59 -8.72 -16.62 5.55
N GLY A 60 -9.02 -17.88 5.20
CA GLY A 60 -10.20 -18.59 5.70
C GLY A 60 -11.54 -18.23 5.05
N THR A 61 -11.52 -17.45 3.95
CA THR A 61 -12.75 -17.04 3.25
C THR A 61 -13.33 -18.14 2.34
N LYS A 62 -14.66 -18.12 2.16
CA LYS A 62 -15.43 -19.12 1.39
C LYS A 62 -15.11 -19.16 -0.12
N SER A 63 -14.38 -18.17 -0.63
CA SER A 63 -14.04 -18.07 -2.05
C SER A 63 -13.09 -19.17 -2.53
N GLY A 64 -12.50 -19.95 -1.62
CA GLY A 64 -11.54 -21.02 -1.93
C GLY A 64 -10.20 -20.49 -2.44
N ARG A 65 -10.02 -19.17 -2.49
CA ARG A 65 -8.83 -18.49 -3.01
C ARG A 65 -8.42 -17.35 -2.08
N ALA A 66 -7.75 -17.73 -0.99
CA ALA A 66 -7.13 -16.78 -0.09
C ALA A 66 -5.94 -16.09 -0.79
N VAL A 67 -5.93 -14.77 -0.75
CA VAL A 67 -4.82 -13.95 -1.23
C VAL A 67 -3.89 -13.68 -0.06
N ARG A 68 -2.58 -13.86 -0.27
CA ARG A 68 -1.58 -13.44 0.71
C ARG A 68 -1.41 -11.93 0.57
N MET A 69 -1.93 -11.17 1.52
CA MET A 69 -1.79 -9.72 1.57
C MET A 69 -1.13 -9.31 2.88
N MET A 70 -0.13 -8.43 2.80
CA MET A 70 0.50 -7.78 3.93
C MET A 70 0.12 -6.29 3.91
N GLU A 71 -0.49 -5.81 4.98
CA GLU A 71 -0.69 -4.37 5.19
C GLU A 71 0.60 -3.75 5.72
N VAL A 72 1.07 -2.68 5.07
CA VAL A 72 2.24 -1.90 5.48
C VAL A 72 1.78 -0.48 5.77
N ARG A 73 2.18 0.08 6.92
CA ARG A 73 1.98 1.50 7.21
C ARG A 73 3.21 2.26 6.72
N TYR A 74 2.97 3.28 5.92
CA TYR A 74 4.01 4.10 5.32
C TYR A 74 4.90 4.75 6.37
N GLU A 75 4.32 5.19 7.49
CA GLU A 75 5.04 5.81 8.59
C GLU A 75 6.03 4.82 9.21
N ASP A 76 5.65 3.55 9.36
CA ASP A 76 6.53 2.51 9.88
C ASP A 76 7.65 2.19 8.88
N LEU A 77 7.34 2.17 7.56
CA LEU A 77 8.32 2.00 6.50
C LEU A 77 9.36 3.13 6.47
N VAL A 78 8.96 4.38 6.70
CA VAL A 78 9.87 5.53 6.73
C VAL A 78 10.70 5.58 8.01
N CYS A 79 10.08 5.29 9.15
CA CYS A 79 10.75 5.34 10.45
C CYS A 79 11.72 4.17 10.66
N MET A 80 11.40 2.99 10.10
CA MET A 80 12.14 1.74 10.29
C MET A 80 12.38 1.04 8.94
N PRO A 81 13.11 1.66 8.00
CA PRO A 81 13.20 1.18 6.62
C PRO A 81 13.93 -0.16 6.50
N THR A 82 14.96 -0.41 7.30
CA THR A 82 15.71 -1.68 7.31
C THR A 82 14.85 -2.83 7.81
N ASP A 83 14.20 -2.63 8.96
CA ASP A 83 13.34 -3.66 9.58
C ASP A 83 12.15 -3.97 8.68
N MET A 84 11.56 -2.95 8.05
CA MET A 84 10.48 -3.15 7.10
C MET A 84 10.97 -3.85 5.83
N ALA A 85 12.15 -3.53 5.31
CA ALA A 85 12.73 -4.22 4.17
C ALA A 85 12.91 -5.73 4.44
N ASP A 86 13.41 -6.09 5.62
CA ASP A 86 13.58 -7.50 6.02
C ASP A 86 12.24 -8.23 6.13
N ARG A 87 11.24 -7.59 6.75
CA ARG A 87 9.87 -8.15 6.85
C ARG A 87 9.21 -8.32 5.49
N LEU A 88 9.42 -7.38 4.56
CA LEU A 88 8.92 -7.47 3.20
C LEU A 88 9.60 -8.62 2.45
N ALA A 89 10.93 -8.74 2.56
CA ALA A 89 11.70 -9.83 1.95
C ALA A 89 11.19 -11.19 2.43
N GLU A 90 11.02 -11.37 3.74
CA GLU A 90 10.44 -12.58 4.31
C GLU A 90 9.04 -12.87 3.76
N PHE A 91 8.14 -11.88 3.73
CA PHE A 91 6.77 -12.03 3.24
C PHE A 91 6.71 -12.45 1.77
N VAL A 92 7.58 -11.91 0.93
CA VAL A 92 7.64 -12.27 -0.49
C VAL A 92 8.49 -13.52 -0.76
N GLY A 93 9.16 -14.08 0.25
CA GLY A 93 9.99 -15.28 0.15
C GLY A 93 11.37 -15.05 -0.44
N LEU A 94 11.91 -13.83 -0.31
CA LEU A 94 13.28 -13.48 -0.70
C LEU A 94 14.22 -13.59 0.49
N GLN A 95 15.49 -13.91 0.21
CA GLN A 95 16.54 -13.81 1.21
C GLN A 95 16.90 -12.33 1.43
N PRO A 96 17.03 -11.86 2.68
CA PRO A 96 17.50 -10.51 2.96
C PRO A 96 18.84 -10.24 2.27
N HIS A 97 18.96 -9.05 1.68
CA HIS A 97 20.17 -8.65 0.96
C HIS A 97 20.53 -7.22 1.33
N GLU A 98 21.81 -6.94 1.54
CA GLU A 98 22.29 -5.63 2.00
C GLU A 98 21.83 -4.46 1.12
N ALA A 99 21.76 -4.67 -0.20
CA ALA A 99 21.24 -3.67 -1.14
C ALA A 99 19.78 -3.23 -0.84
N MET A 100 18.98 -4.05 -0.18
CA MET A 100 17.62 -3.67 0.25
C MET A 100 17.64 -2.57 1.33
N HIS A 101 18.68 -2.55 2.16
CA HIS A 101 18.89 -1.53 3.19
C HIS A 101 19.46 -0.24 2.59
N ARG A 102 20.15 -0.35 1.46
CA ARG A 102 20.78 0.76 0.72
C ARG A 102 19.95 1.22 -0.49
N HIS A 103 18.63 1.22 -0.35
CA HIS A 103 17.70 1.58 -1.44
C HIS A 103 17.93 2.97 -2.05
N HIS A 104 18.57 3.88 -1.33
CA HIS A 104 18.89 5.24 -1.82
C HIS A 104 20.15 5.29 -2.71
N GLU A 105 20.95 4.22 -2.75
CA GLU A 105 22.13 4.11 -3.61
C GLU A 105 21.80 3.50 -4.99
N SER A 106 20.56 3.02 -5.20
CA SER A 106 20.15 2.46 -6.49
C SER A 106 20.15 3.52 -7.58
N ALA A 107 20.75 3.21 -8.74
CA ALA A 107 20.63 4.07 -9.92
C ALA A 107 19.15 4.27 -10.27
N ARG A 108 18.73 5.53 -10.44
CA ARG A 108 17.37 5.89 -10.89
C ARG A 108 17.22 5.78 -12.39
#